data_AF-A0A0V0YR22-F1
#
_entry.id   AF-A0A0V0YR22-F1
#
_cell.length_a   1.000
_cell.length_b   1.000
_cell.length_c   1.000
_cell.angle_alpha   90.00
_cell.angle_beta   90.00
_cell.angle_gamma   90.00
#
_symmetry.space_group_name_H-M   'P 1'
#
loop_
_entity.id
_entity.type
_entity.pdbx_description
1 polymer ?
#
loop_
_entity_poly.entity_id
_entity_poly.type
_entity_poly.pdbx_seq_one_letter_code
_entity_poly.pdbx_strand_id
1 'polypeptide(L)'
;MTVQTTEEPLHPSSAYCRRFAKNCRSSVSERHGGNLTASELHEAEEMWVRRTQEEEFQAEIQALVRHGRVAEHSRISQLDPYLDERG
;
A
#
# COMPACT_ATOMS: atom_id res chain seq x y z
N MET A 1 -12.87 -26.54 13.23
CA MET A 1 -13.63 -25.28 13.04
C MET A 1 -12.65 -24.30 12.41
N THR A 2 -12.59 -24.28 11.08
CA THR A 2 -11.76 -23.34 10.34
C THR A 2 -12.51 -22.01 10.31
N VAL A 3 -11.99 -21.02 11.03
CA VAL A 3 -12.46 -19.63 10.92
C VAL A 3 -12.07 -19.19 9.52
N GLN A 4 -13.04 -19.16 8.61
CA GLN A 4 -12.89 -18.45 7.36
C GLN A 4 -12.95 -16.97 7.71
N THR A 5 -11.79 -16.36 7.94
CA THR A 5 -11.68 -14.91 7.88
C THR A 5 -11.95 -14.55 6.43
N THR A 6 -13.19 -14.17 6.12
CA THR A 6 -13.52 -13.47 4.89
C THR A 6 -12.85 -12.09 5.00
N GLU A 7 -11.55 -12.06 4.72
CA GLU A 7 -10.81 -10.83 4.43
C GLU A 7 -11.42 -10.30 3.13
N GLU A 8 -12.52 -9.55 3.22
CA GLU A 8 -12.95 -8.74 2.09
C GLU A 8 -11.74 -7.91 1.67
N PRO A 9 -11.34 -7.92 0.38
CA PRO A 9 -10.17 -7.19 -0.05
C PRO A 9 -10.38 -5.72 0.30
N LEU A 10 -9.54 -5.16 1.17
CA LEU A 10 -9.64 -3.75 1.60
C LEU A 10 -9.39 -2.77 0.44
N HIS A 11 -8.81 -3.27 -0.65
CA HIS A 11 -8.36 -2.50 -1.81
C HIS A 11 -9.47 -1.70 -2.52
N PRO A 12 -10.64 -2.26 -2.89
CA PRO A 12 -11.68 -1.50 -3.57
C PRO A 12 -12.30 -0.42 -2.66
N SER A 13 -12.51 -0.72 -1.39
CA SER A 13 -13.03 0.25 -0.40
C SER A 13 -12.10 1.45 -0.26
N SER A 14 -10.80 1.21 -0.10
CA SER A 14 -9.79 2.28 -0.02
C SER A 14 -9.66 3.06 -1.33
N ALA A 15 -9.77 2.40 -2.49
CA ALA A 15 -9.76 3.06 -3.80
C ALA A 15 -10.97 4.02 -3.96
N TYR A 16 -12.17 3.60 -3.57
CA TYR A 16 -13.34 4.46 -3.58
C TYR A 16 -13.20 5.66 -2.63
N CYS A 17 -12.72 5.45 -1.40
CA CYS A 17 -12.45 6.54 -0.46
C CYS A 17 -11.46 7.56 -1.03
N ARG A 18 -10.39 7.10 -1.69
CA ARG A 18 -9.41 7.97 -2.35
C ARG A 18 -10.02 8.75 -3.51
N ARG A 19 -10.77 8.09 -4.39
CA ARG A 19 -11.49 8.75 -5.49
C ARG A 19 -12.45 9.81 -4.96
N PHE A 20 -13.21 9.48 -3.93
CA PHE A 20 -14.12 10.42 -3.28
C PHE A 20 -13.38 11.66 -2.79
N ALA A 21 -12.31 11.48 -2.02
CA ALA A 21 -11.49 12.58 -1.52
C ALA A 21 -10.92 13.44 -2.66
N LYS A 22 -10.46 12.82 -3.76
CA LYS A 22 -9.99 13.54 -4.96
C LYS A 22 -11.12 14.35 -5.59
N ASN A 23 -12.28 13.74 -5.83
CA ASN A 23 -13.44 14.39 -6.42
C ASN A 23 -13.93 15.61 -5.61
N CYS A 24 -13.86 15.56 -4.28
CA CYS A 24 -14.19 16.69 -3.41
C CYS A 24 -13.30 17.91 -3.64
N ARG A 25 -12.07 17.71 -4.13
CA ARG A 25 -11.10 18.78 -4.44
C ARG A 25 -11.05 19.15 -5.93
N SER A 26 -11.83 18.47 -6.77
CA SER A 26 -11.84 18.66 -8.23
C SER A 26 -13.09 19.40 -8.71
N SER A 27 -12.95 20.11 -9.84
CA SER A 27 -14.10 20.69 -10.53
C SER A 27 -15.04 19.59 -11.03
N VAL A 28 -16.31 19.92 -11.29
CA VAL A 28 -17.32 18.93 -11.69
C VAL A 28 -16.91 18.15 -12.95
N SER A 29 -16.26 18.81 -13.91
CA SER A 29 -15.78 18.18 -15.16
C SER A 29 -14.62 17.21 -14.96
N GLU A 30 -13.89 17.29 -13.86
CA GLU A 30 -12.72 16.44 -13.57
C GLU A 30 -13.07 15.26 -12.66
N ARG A 31 -14.30 15.18 -12.15
CA ARG A 31 -14.72 14.12 -11.23
C ARG A 31 -14.87 12.80 -11.95
N HIS A 32 -14.38 11.74 -11.30
CA HIS A 32 -14.53 10.37 -11.80
C HIS A 32 -15.72 9.68 -11.13
N GLY A 33 -16.54 8.98 -11.91
CA GLY A 33 -17.67 8.18 -11.44
C GLY A 33 -17.62 6.74 -11.95
N GLY A 34 -18.64 5.94 -11.63
CA GLY A 34 -18.75 4.55 -12.10
C GLY A 34 -17.76 3.57 -11.43
N ASN A 35 -17.38 2.53 -12.16
CA ASN A 35 -16.48 1.48 -11.66
C ASN A 35 -15.06 2.01 -11.41
N LEU A 36 -14.34 1.36 -10.50
CA LEU A 36 -12.93 1.63 -10.27
C LEU A 36 -12.10 1.24 -11.50
N THR A 37 -11.09 2.04 -11.80
CA THR A 37 -10.08 1.67 -12.78
C THR A 37 -9.04 0.73 -12.16
N ALA A 38 -8.36 -0.05 -12.98
CA ALA A 38 -7.24 -0.87 -12.52
C ALA A 38 -6.15 -0.02 -11.83
N SER A 39 -5.90 1.20 -12.33
CA SER A 39 -4.94 2.13 -11.72
C SER A 39 -5.35 2.54 -10.30
N GLU A 40 -6.63 2.79 -10.04
CA GLU A 40 -7.07 3.18 -8.69
C GLU A 40 -7.01 2.02 -7.70
N LEU A 41 -7.28 0.80 -8.17
CA LEU A 41 -7.11 -0.41 -7.37
C LEU A 41 -5.64 -0.63 -7.03
N HIS A 42 -4.77 -0.52 -8.03
CA HIS A 42 -3.32 -0.65 -7.86
C HIS A 42 -2.76 0.42 -6.91
N GLU A 43 -3.14 1.69 -7.08
CA GLU A 43 -2.74 2.76 -6.16
C GLU A 43 -3.20 2.53 -4.71
N ALA A 44 -4.38 1.92 -4.52
CA ALA A 44 -4.89 1.58 -3.19
C ALA A 44 -4.12 0.40 -2.58
N GLU A 45 -3.78 -0.61 -3.37
CA GLU A 45 -2.91 -1.71 -2.98
C GLU A 45 -1.52 -1.25 -2.56
N GLU A 46 -0.87 -0.44 -3.38
CA GLU A 46 0.45 0.09 -3.08
C GLU A 46 0.45 0.97 -1.83
N MET A 47 -0.65 1.66 -1.54
CA MET A 47 -0.79 2.43 -0.31
C MET A 47 -0.84 1.52 0.92
N TRP A 48 -1.54 0.39 0.85
CA TRP A 48 -1.56 -0.59 1.92
C TRP A 48 -0.21 -1.27 2.10
N VAL A 49 0.44 -1.70 1.01
CA VAL A 49 1.79 -2.29 1.07
C VAL A 49 2.76 -1.35 1.75
N ARG A 50 2.80 -0.07 1.34
CA ARG A 50 3.68 0.93 1.97
C ARG A 50 3.36 1.15 3.44
N ARG A 51 2.08 1.27 3.79
CA ARG A 51 1.64 1.41 5.19
C ARG A 51 2.13 0.26 6.04
N THR A 52 1.94 -0.98 5.59
CA THR A 52 2.39 -2.16 6.30
C THR A 52 3.91 -2.23 6.39
N GLN A 53 4.64 -1.87 5.34
CA GLN A 53 6.11 -1.79 5.37
C GLN A 53 6.59 -0.74 6.39
N GLU A 54 6.02 0.46 6.38
CA GLU A 54 6.33 1.53 7.32
C GLU A 54 6.03 1.13 8.76
N GLU A 55 4.91 0.45 9.01
CA GLU A 55 4.50 0.02 10.34
C GLU A 55 5.36 -1.12 10.89
N GLU A 56 5.70 -2.12 10.06
CA GLU A 56 6.39 -3.34 10.51
C GLU A 56 7.92 -3.27 10.42
N PHE A 57 8.46 -2.46 9.51
CA PHE A 57 9.88 -2.44 9.15
C PHE A 57 10.47 -1.02 9.16
N GLN A 58 9.90 -0.10 9.95
CA GLN A 58 10.35 1.29 10.02
C GLN A 58 11.86 1.41 10.29
N ALA A 59 12.39 0.58 11.20
CA ALA A 59 13.80 0.62 11.59
C ALA A 59 14.71 0.19 10.44
N GLU A 60 14.36 -0.89 9.75
CA GLU A 60 15.04 -1.39 8.57
C GLU A 60 15.00 -0.39 7.42
N ILE A 61 13.84 0.22 7.15
CA ILE A 61 13.70 1.28 6.14
C ILE A 61 14.63 2.45 6.47
N GLN A 62 14.65 2.91 7.72
CA GLN A 62 15.54 4.00 8.13
C GLN A 62 17.03 3.61 8.01
N ALA A 63 17.38 2.37 8.31
CA ALA A 63 18.75 1.87 8.14
C ALA A 63 19.16 1.83 6.66
N LEU A 64 18.27 1.36 5.78
CA LEU A 64 18.48 1.38 4.33
C LEU A 64 18.67 2.80 3.81
N VAL A 65 17.80 3.74 4.19
CA VAL A 65 17.88 5.14 3.75
C VAL A 65 19.18 5.82 4.21
N ARG A 66 19.63 5.56 5.45
CA ARG A 66 20.80 6.24 6.04
C ARG A 66 22.13 5.58 5.71
N HIS A 67 22.13 4.26 5.58
CA HIS A 67 23.36 3.45 5.54
C HIS A 67 23.44 2.53 4.33
N GLY A 68 22.39 2.42 3.52
CA GLY A 68 22.34 1.55 2.35
C GLY A 68 22.26 0.05 2.69
N ARG A 69 22.03 -0.31 3.96
CA ARG A 69 21.96 -1.70 4.42
C ARG A 69 21.13 -1.84 5.69
N VAL A 70 20.55 -3.03 5.88
CA VAL A 70 19.89 -3.44 7.13
C VAL A 70 20.85 -4.19 8.04
N ALA A 71 20.44 -4.43 9.29
CA ALA A 71 21.16 -5.33 10.18
C ALA A 71 21.11 -6.77 9.66
N GLU A 72 22.21 -7.51 9.87
CA GLU A 72 22.39 -8.89 9.38
C GLU A 72 21.27 -9.84 9.85
N HIS A 73 20.73 -9.61 11.05
CA HIS A 73 19.64 -10.40 11.64
C HIS A 73 18.36 -9.58 11.86
N SER A 74 18.06 -8.64 10.96
CA SER A 74 16.80 -7.90 10.96
C SER A 74 15.62 -8.81 10.61
N ARG A 75 14.38 -8.38 10.90
CA ARG A 75 13.19 -9.18 10.54
C ARG A 75 13.09 -9.36 9.03
N ILE A 76 13.42 -8.33 8.26
CA ILE A 76 13.36 -8.37 6.81
C ILE A 76 14.43 -9.27 6.18
N SER A 77 15.56 -9.50 6.86
CA SER A 77 16.59 -10.43 6.35
C SER A 77 16.21 -11.90 6.47
N GLN A 78 15.13 -12.21 7.20
CA GLN A 78 14.52 -13.54 7.25
C GLN A 78 13.49 -13.77 6.14
N LEU A 79 13.16 -12.73 5.39
CA LEU A 79 12.23 -12.78 4.25
C LEU A 79 13.02 -12.79 2.94
N ASP A 80 12.35 -13.15 1.85
CA ASP A 80 12.85 -12.97 0.48
C ASP A 80 12.01 -11.86 -0.20
N PRO A 81 12.23 -10.59 0.16
CA PRO A 81 11.42 -9.49 -0.36
C PRO A 81 11.71 -9.27 -1.84
N TYR A 82 10.64 -9.20 -2.64
CA TYR A 82 10.73 -8.72 -4.01
C TYR A 82 10.91 -7.20 -3.99
N LEU A 83 11.96 -6.71 -4.66
CA LEU A 83 12.25 -5.29 -4.83
C LEU A 83 11.89 -4.89 -6.25
N ASP A 84 10.99 -3.93 -6.40
CA ASP A 84 10.59 -3.37 -7.69
C ASP A 84 11.00 -1.90 -7.83
N GLU A 85 10.59 -1.25 -8.91
CA GLU A 85 10.93 0.16 -9.17
C GLU A 85 10.32 1.14 -8.14
N ARG A 86 9.40 0.67 -7.30
CA ARG A 86 8.60 1.46 -6.36
C ARG A 86 8.97 1.19 -4.90
N GLY A 87 9.90 0.26 -4.65
CA GLY A 87 10.42 -0.11 -3.33
C GLY A 87 10.77 -1.59 -3.26
#